data_AF-A0A4Q0Y160-F1
#
_entry.id   AF-A0A4Q0Y160-F1
#
_cell.length_a   1.000
_cell.length_b   1.000
_cell.length_c   1.000
_cell.angle_alpha   90.00
_cell.angle_beta   90.00
_cell.angle_gamma   90.00
#
_symmetry.space_group_name_H-M   'P 1'
#
loop_
_entity.id
_entity.type
_entity.pdbx_description
1 polymer ?
#
loop_
_entity_poly.entity_id
_entity_poly.type
_entity_poly.pdbx_seq_one_letter_code
_entity_poly.pdbx_strand_id
1 'polypeptide(L)'
;MKKLLNLSLATAAMFLLTACVSSSSPSMETALKEDLNTVCSVEKSGIENVIATAKAYNEVAKAKGLEFRRLEVDNSNLITSVEEAIKTGAKEVNPKTFKGKPSKTKLPTDYAAQRACRFAISALQQADASKKTWRLAIPGDGYKY
;
A
#
# COMPACT_ATOMS: atom_id res chain seq x y z
N MET A 1 49.90 19.48 -5.70
CA MET A 1 48.68 18.64 -5.79
C MET A 1 48.10 18.44 -4.40
N LYS A 2 47.03 19.16 -4.04
CA LYS A 2 46.25 18.91 -2.83
C LYS A 2 44.78 19.01 -3.24
N LYS A 3 44.12 17.87 -3.40
CA LYS A 3 42.68 17.76 -3.69
C LYS A 3 41.95 17.99 -2.37
N LEU A 4 41.23 19.10 -2.25
CA LEU A 4 40.28 19.32 -1.16
C LEU A 4 38.95 18.71 -1.57
N LEU A 5 38.65 17.56 -0.96
CA LEU A 5 37.33 16.91 -1.00
C LEU A 5 36.37 17.75 -0.16
N ASN A 6 35.46 18.48 -0.82
CA ASN A 6 34.28 19.06 -0.17
C ASN A 6 33.29 17.93 0.13
N LEU A 7 33.42 17.34 1.32
CA LEU A 7 32.44 16.43 1.88
C LEU A 7 31.31 17.29 2.47
N SER A 8 30.24 17.52 1.68
CA SER A 8 29.01 18.10 2.22
C SER A 8 28.36 17.07 3.15
N LEU A 9 28.38 17.33 4.45
CA LEU A 9 27.61 16.60 5.45
C LEU A 9 26.12 16.76 5.12
N ALA A 10 25.54 15.78 4.43
CA ALA A 10 24.10 15.61 4.39
C ALA A 10 23.68 15.01 5.73
N THR A 11 23.23 15.86 6.65
CA THR A 11 22.53 15.44 7.86
C THR A 11 21.22 14.78 7.45
N ALA A 12 21.26 13.46 7.26
CA ALA A 12 20.06 12.64 7.20
C ALA A 12 19.42 12.66 8.60
N ALA A 13 18.47 13.58 8.80
CA ALA A 13 17.55 13.49 9.92
C ALA A 13 16.70 12.23 9.69
N MET A 14 17.16 11.12 10.27
CA MET A 14 16.41 9.88 10.32
C MET A 14 15.25 10.12 11.30
N PHE A 15 14.07 10.42 10.76
CA PHE A 15 12.83 10.44 11.53
C PHE A 15 12.56 9.03 12.04
N LEU A 16 13.12 8.69 13.19
CA LEU A 16 12.74 7.52 13.96
C LEU A 16 11.38 7.82 14.58
N LEU A 17 10.32 7.57 13.80
CA LEU A 17 8.97 7.41 14.34
C LEU A 17 8.96 6.13 15.17
N THR A 18 9.37 6.24 16.44
CA THR A 18 9.04 5.28 17.48
C THR A 18 7.55 5.41 17.81
N ALA A 19 6.70 4.94 16.91
CA ALA A 19 5.34 4.57 17.24
C ALA A 19 5.40 3.13 17.76
N CYS A 20 5.30 2.98 19.09
CA CYS A 20 5.12 1.70 19.76
C CYS A 20 3.76 1.10 19.38
N VAL A 21 3.68 0.48 18.22
CA VAL A 21 2.60 -0.43 17.84
C VAL A 21 3.28 -1.77 17.65
N SER A 22 2.90 -2.75 18.48
CA SER A 22 3.43 -4.14 18.53
C SER A 22 3.97 -4.61 17.18
N SER A 23 5.29 -4.51 17.00
CA SER A 23 5.96 -4.62 15.71
C SER A 23 6.15 -6.09 15.32
N SER A 24 5.06 -6.77 14.97
CA SER A 24 5.18 -7.90 14.05
C SER A 24 5.44 -7.35 12.65
N SER A 25 6.56 -7.72 12.04
CA SER A 25 6.88 -7.34 10.67
C SER A 25 5.73 -7.72 9.72
N PRO A 26 5.35 -6.85 8.77
CA PRO A 26 4.34 -7.15 7.77
C PRO A 26 4.62 -8.50 7.09
N SER A 27 3.61 -9.37 7.10
CA SER A 27 3.67 -10.74 6.60
C SER A 27 2.28 -11.20 6.16
N MET A 28 2.15 -12.43 5.66
CA MET A 28 0.83 -13.00 5.39
C MET A 28 0.04 -13.13 6.70
N GLU A 29 0.68 -13.67 7.73
CA GLU A 29 0.06 -14.05 9.00
C GLU A 29 -0.46 -12.82 9.74
N THR A 30 0.27 -11.70 9.66
CA THR A 30 -0.19 -10.43 10.23
C THR A 30 -1.32 -9.84 9.40
N ALA A 31 -1.23 -9.86 8.06
CA ALA A 31 -2.28 -9.36 7.17
C ALA A 31 -3.65 -10.02 7.42
N LEU A 32 -3.69 -11.31 7.76
CA LEU A 32 -4.92 -12.04 8.08
C LEU A 32 -5.61 -11.57 9.37
N LYS A 33 -4.87 -10.92 10.26
CA LYS A 33 -5.37 -10.42 11.55
C LYS A 33 -5.73 -8.94 11.52
N GLU A 34 -5.33 -8.23 10.46
CA GLU A 34 -5.58 -6.79 10.34
C GLU A 34 -7.07 -6.47 10.13
N ASP A 35 -7.57 -5.51 10.90
CA ASP A 35 -8.87 -4.88 10.63
C ASP A 35 -8.69 -3.68 9.69
N LEU A 36 -9.07 -3.87 8.43
CA LEU A 36 -8.99 -2.85 7.39
C LEU A 36 -9.76 -1.56 7.72
N ASN A 37 -10.83 -1.62 8.52
CA ASN A 37 -11.62 -0.44 8.90
C ASN A 37 -10.91 0.41 9.97
N THR A 38 -9.86 -0.13 10.58
CA THR A 38 -9.05 0.56 11.57
C THR A 38 -7.73 0.97 10.92
N VAL A 39 -6.92 0.03 10.45
CA VAL A 39 -5.55 0.30 9.98
C VAL A 39 -5.49 1.09 8.66
N CYS A 40 -6.52 0.97 7.81
CA CYS A 40 -6.61 1.75 6.57
C CYS A 40 -7.54 2.96 6.67
N SER A 41 -8.05 3.30 7.85
CA SER A 41 -8.85 4.52 8.03
C SER A 41 -7.93 5.71 8.27
N VAL A 42 -7.99 6.70 7.39
CA VAL A 42 -7.25 7.97 7.55
C VAL A 42 -7.73 8.72 8.79
N GLU A 43 -9.03 8.70 9.08
CA GLU A 43 -9.62 9.33 10.27
C GLU A 43 -9.10 8.71 11.57
N LYS A 44 -8.97 7.37 11.63
CA LYS A 44 -8.57 6.66 12.85
C LYS A 44 -7.05 6.56 13.03
N SER A 45 -6.33 6.35 11.93
CA SER A 45 -4.92 6.01 11.96
C SER A 45 -4.00 7.14 11.49
N GLY A 46 -4.53 8.17 10.84
CA GLY A 46 -3.73 9.23 10.21
C GLY A 46 -3.17 8.80 8.85
N ILE A 47 -3.04 9.76 7.92
CA ILE A 47 -2.70 9.46 6.52
C ILE A 47 -1.27 8.90 6.38
N GLU A 48 -0.34 9.38 7.20
CA GLU A 48 1.06 8.95 7.22
C GLU A 48 1.19 7.47 7.61
N ASN A 49 0.45 7.04 8.63
CA ASN A 49 0.44 5.64 9.06
C ASN A 49 -0.25 4.75 8.04
N VAL A 50 -1.36 5.23 7.44
CA VAL A 50 -2.07 4.49 6.40
C VAL A 50 -1.18 4.25 5.19
N ILE A 51 -0.44 5.25 4.71
CA ILE A 51 0.44 5.08 3.54
C ILE A 51 1.67 4.24 3.86
N ALA A 52 2.23 4.36 5.07
CA ALA A 52 3.32 3.49 5.53
C ALA A 52 2.89 2.02 5.60
N THR A 53 1.69 1.77 6.15
CA THR A 53 1.08 0.44 6.19
C THR A 53 0.85 -0.11 4.79
N ALA A 54 0.30 0.71 3.88
CA ALA A 54 0.11 0.35 2.48
C ALA A 54 1.42 -0.09 1.82
N LYS A 55 2.49 0.70 1.97
CA LYS A 55 3.81 0.40 1.42
C LYS A 55 4.36 -0.93 1.94
N ALA A 56 4.31 -1.12 3.26
CA ALA A 56 4.92 -2.29 3.89
C ALA A 56 4.21 -3.59 3.50
N TYR A 57 2.88 -3.62 3.50
CA TYR A 57 2.11 -4.79 3.02
C TYR A 57 2.16 -4.96 1.50
N ASN A 58 2.30 -3.88 0.72
CA ASN A 58 2.40 -3.98 -0.74
C ASN A 58 3.71 -4.67 -1.15
N GLU A 59 4.81 -4.47 -0.43
CA GLU A 59 6.05 -5.24 -0.69
C GLU A 59 5.87 -6.74 -0.44
N VAL A 60 5.12 -7.12 0.60
CA VAL A 60 4.76 -8.53 0.85
C VAL A 60 3.89 -9.08 -0.29
N ALA A 61 2.91 -8.30 -0.77
CA ALA A 61 2.06 -8.67 -1.90
C ALA A 61 2.85 -8.82 -3.20
N LYS A 62 3.75 -7.87 -3.50
CA LYS A 62 4.64 -7.90 -4.67
C LYS A 62 5.55 -9.12 -4.66
N ALA A 63 6.18 -9.43 -3.53
CA ALA A 63 7.04 -10.60 -3.38
C ALA A 63 6.29 -11.93 -3.68
N LYS A 64 4.97 -11.93 -3.58
CA LYS A 64 4.10 -13.08 -3.86
C LYS A 64 3.39 -12.99 -5.22
N GLY A 65 3.65 -11.96 -6.03
CA GLY A 65 2.96 -11.73 -7.29
C GLY A 65 1.48 -11.36 -7.15
N LEU A 66 1.08 -10.84 -5.99
CA LEU A 66 -0.31 -10.50 -5.64
C LEU A 66 -0.60 -8.99 -5.68
N GLU A 67 0.33 -8.19 -6.19
CA GLU A 67 0.15 -6.74 -6.27
C GLU A 67 -1.15 -6.39 -7.01
N PHE A 68 -1.99 -5.57 -6.37
CA PHE A 68 -3.25 -5.17 -6.94
C PHE A 68 -3.04 -4.28 -8.18
N ARG A 69 -3.78 -4.56 -9.25
CA ARG A 69 -3.76 -3.81 -10.51
C ARG A 69 -5.17 -3.52 -10.98
N ARG A 70 -5.48 -2.26 -11.29
CA ARG A 70 -6.79 -1.85 -11.81
C ARG A 70 -6.67 -0.64 -12.71
N LEU A 71 -7.37 -0.68 -13.84
CA LEU A 71 -7.42 0.42 -14.83
C LEU A 71 -6.03 0.92 -15.24
N GLU A 72 -5.13 -0.02 -15.51
CA GLU A 72 -3.74 0.22 -15.86
C GLU A 72 -2.83 0.83 -14.77
N VAL A 73 -3.30 0.93 -13.53
CA VAL A 73 -2.52 1.41 -12.39
C VAL A 73 -2.27 0.24 -11.43
N ASP A 74 -1.02 0.02 -11.07
CA ASP A 74 -0.64 -0.87 -9.97
C ASP A 74 -0.63 -0.11 -8.63
N ASN A 75 -0.67 -0.87 -7.53
CA ASN A 75 -0.72 -0.27 -6.21
C ASN A 75 0.56 0.51 -5.86
N SER A 76 1.73 0.11 -6.38
CA SER A 76 2.99 0.86 -6.20
C SER A 76 2.89 2.29 -6.76
N ASN A 77 2.34 2.44 -7.97
CA ASN A 77 2.14 3.76 -8.59
C ASN A 77 1.11 4.60 -7.83
N LEU A 78 0.05 3.97 -7.29
CA LEU A 78 -0.91 4.66 -6.42
C LEU A 78 -0.24 5.14 -5.13
N ILE A 79 0.54 4.28 -4.45
CA ILE A 79 1.27 4.62 -3.23
C ILE A 79 2.23 5.79 -3.48
N THR A 80 3.01 5.73 -4.55
CA THR A 80 3.97 6.79 -4.92
C THR A 80 3.26 8.12 -5.13
N SER A 81 2.13 8.12 -5.83
CA SER A 81 1.36 9.36 -6.07
C SER A 81 0.78 9.94 -4.77
N VAL A 82 0.37 9.09 -3.82
CA VAL A 82 -0.08 9.52 -2.48
C VAL A 82 1.08 10.08 -1.67
N GLU A 83 2.25 9.43 -1.66
CA GLU A 83 3.44 9.94 -0.97
C GLU A 83 3.85 11.33 -1.51
N GLU A 84 3.77 11.54 -2.82
CA GLU A 84 4.00 12.86 -3.45
C GLU A 84 2.93 13.89 -3.04
N ALA A 85 1.65 13.50 -3.00
CA ALA A 85 0.58 14.39 -2.58
C ALA A 85 0.68 14.80 -1.11
N ILE A 86 1.08 13.88 -0.22
CA ILE A 86 1.34 14.20 1.19
C ILE A 86 2.49 15.20 1.32
N LYS A 87 3.59 14.98 0.58
CA LYS A 87 4.75 15.90 0.58
C LYS A 87 4.41 17.30 0.06
N THR A 88 3.53 17.39 -0.93
CA THR A 88 3.18 18.65 -1.60
C THR A 88 1.92 19.32 -1.04
N GLY A 89 1.17 18.64 -0.16
CA GLY A 89 -0.13 19.10 0.33
C GLY A 89 -1.25 19.05 -0.72
N ALA A 90 -1.10 18.24 -1.77
CA ALA A 90 -2.11 18.11 -2.81
C ALA A 90 -3.36 17.38 -2.29
N LYS A 91 -4.54 17.88 -2.65
CA LYS A 91 -5.84 17.29 -2.27
C LYS A 91 -6.28 16.15 -3.20
N GLU A 92 -5.66 16.05 -4.36
CA GLU A 92 -5.93 15.01 -5.35
C GLU A 92 -4.63 14.36 -5.80
N VAL A 93 -4.72 13.06 -6.09
CA VAL A 93 -3.66 12.27 -6.71
C VAL A 93 -4.04 11.91 -8.13
N ASN A 94 -3.03 11.80 -9.00
CA ASN A 94 -3.19 11.26 -10.34
C ASN A 94 -2.03 10.29 -10.64
N PRO A 95 -2.16 9.02 -10.24
CA PRO A 95 -1.08 8.05 -10.41
C PRO A 95 -0.82 7.78 -11.89
N LYS A 96 0.43 7.48 -12.22
CA LYS A 96 0.81 7.03 -13.56
C LYS A 96 0.32 5.61 -13.78
N THR A 97 -0.08 5.31 -15.01
CA THR A 97 -0.31 3.94 -15.47
C THR A 97 1.01 3.22 -15.67
N PHE A 98 0.96 1.90 -15.84
CA PHE A 98 2.13 1.11 -16.21
C PHE A 98 2.74 1.49 -17.58
N LYS A 99 2.04 2.30 -18.39
CA LYS A 99 2.54 2.89 -19.64
C LYS A 99 3.15 4.28 -19.46
N GLY A 100 3.28 4.75 -18.21
CA GLY A 100 3.86 6.05 -17.86
C GLY A 100 2.95 7.26 -18.08
N LYS A 101 1.71 7.06 -18.56
CA LYS A 101 0.73 8.14 -18.75
C LYS A 101 -0.04 8.39 -17.46
N PRO A 102 -0.49 9.62 -17.16
CA PRO A 102 -1.39 9.84 -16.04
C PRO A 102 -2.68 9.02 -16.17
N SER A 103 -3.20 8.54 -15.05
CA SER A 103 -4.52 7.93 -15.00
C SER A 103 -5.59 8.91 -15.49
N LYS A 104 -6.65 8.37 -16.11
CA LYS A 104 -7.83 9.17 -16.46
C LYS A 104 -8.63 9.57 -15.22
N THR A 105 -8.40 8.92 -14.09
CA THR A 105 -9.13 9.12 -12.85
C THR A 105 -8.24 9.77 -11.81
N LYS A 106 -8.63 10.96 -11.37
CA LYS A 106 -8.09 11.60 -10.17
C LYS A 106 -8.85 11.11 -8.95
N LEU A 107 -8.15 11.01 -7.82
CA LEU A 107 -8.73 10.56 -6.57
C LEU A 107 -8.38 11.57 -5.47
N PRO A 108 -9.28 11.84 -4.50
CA PRO A 108 -8.90 12.57 -3.30
C PRO A 108 -7.76 11.85 -2.58
N THR A 109 -6.79 12.61 -2.04
CA THR A 109 -5.56 12.05 -1.44
C THR A 109 -5.87 11.07 -0.31
N ASP A 110 -6.78 11.42 0.60
CA ASP A 110 -7.18 10.55 1.73
C ASP A 110 -7.82 9.25 1.25
N TYR A 111 -8.71 9.35 0.26
CA TYR A 111 -9.35 8.19 -0.34
C TYR A 111 -8.33 7.29 -1.03
N ALA A 112 -7.37 7.88 -1.74
CA ALA A 112 -6.30 7.14 -2.40
C ALA A 112 -5.37 6.44 -1.39
N ALA A 113 -5.03 7.08 -0.27
CA ALA A 113 -4.26 6.47 0.81
C ALA A 113 -4.99 5.26 1.41
N GLN A 114 -6.25 5.44 1.81
CA GLN A 114 -7.08 4.36 2.33
C GLN A 114 -7.21 3.21 1.32
N ARG A 115 -7.44 3.54 0.05
CA ARG A 115 -7.54 2.56 -1.03
C ARG A 115 -6.24 1.78 -1.22
N ALA A 116 -5.10 2.45 -1.22
CA ALA A 116 -3.79 1.82 -1.36
C ALA A 116 -3.51 0.82 -0.23
N CYS A 117 -3.83 1.21 1.01
CA CYS A 117 -3.72 0.32 2.18
C CYS A 117 -4.63 -0.90 2.05
N ARG A 118 -5.90 -0.69 1.70
CA ARG A 118 -6.86 -1.79 1.50
C ARG A 118 -6.40 -2.74 0.40
N PHE A 119 -5.88 -2.23 -0.71
CA PHE A 119 -5.35 -3.07 -1.78
C PHE A 119 -4.17 -3.92 -1.35
N ALA A 120 -3.24 -3.34 -0.58
CA ALA A 120 -2.07 -4.06 -0.08
C ALA A 120 -2.45 -5.24 0.82
N ILE A 121 -3.32 -5.02 1.81
CA ILE A 121 -3.69 -6.05 2.79
C ILE A 121 -4.71 -7.03 2.21
N SER A 122 -5.74 -6.54 1.51
CA SER A 122 -6.80 -7.42 1.00
C SER A 122 -6.30 -8.39 -0.06
N ALA A 123 -5.28 -8.05 -0.84
CA ALA A 123 -4.63 -8.99 -1.76
C ALA A 123 -4.09 -10.22 -1.01
N LEU A 124 -3.47 -10.03 0.16
CA LEU A 124 -2.93 -11.11 0.99
C LEU A 124 -4.05 -11.91 1.65
N GLN A 125 -5.08 -11.24 2.18
CA GLN A 125 -6.25 -11.88 2.77
C GLN A 125 -7.01 -12.73 1.75
N GLN A 126 -7.21 -12.21 0.54
CA GLN A 126 -7.88 -12.94 -0.55
C GLN A 126 -7.07 -14.13 -1.03
N ALA A 127 -5.74 -14.03 -1.07
CA ALA A 127 -4.88 -15.14 -1.43
C ALA A 127 -4.89 -16.30 -0.42
N ASP A 128 -5.15 -16.03 0.87
CA ASP A 128 -5.40 -17.10 1.83
C ASP A 128 -6.81 -17.68 1.70
N ALA A 129 -7.82 -16.80 1.58
CA ALA A 129 -9.21 -17.21 1.45
C ALA A 129 -9.44 -18.09 0.22
N SER A 130 -8.83 -17.77 -0.93
CA SER A 130 -8.99 -18.51 -2.19
C SER A 130 -8.56 -19.98 -2.08
N LYS A 131 -7.56 -20.30 -1.24
CA LYS A 131 -7.16 -21.69 -0.99
C LYS A 131 -8.26 -22.53 -0.34
N LYS A 132 -9.16 -21.89 0.41
CA LYS A 132 -10.26 -22.53 1.13
C LYS A 132 -11.56 -22.50 0.31
N THR A 133 -11.78 -21.44 -0.46
CA THR A 133 -13.06 -21.18 -1.12
C THR A 133 -13.09 -21.50 -2.61
N TRP A 134 -11.99 -21.93 -3.24
CA TRP A 134 -11.96 -22.21 -4.69
C TRP A 134 -13.02 -23.21 -5.15
N ARG A 135 -13.35 -24.23 -4.34
CA ARG A 135 -14.40 -25.21 -4.68
C ARG A 135 -15.79 -24.58 -4.79
N LEU A 136 -16.04 -23.53 -4.01
CA LEU A 136 -17.29 -22.77 -4.08
C LEU A 136 -17.39 -21.92 -5.35
N ALA A 137 -16.26 -21.67 -6.02
CA ALA A 137 -16.21 -20.92 -7.28
C ALA A 137 -16.39 -21.82 -8.52
N ILE A 138 -16.51 -23.14 -8.35
CA ILE A 138 -16.77 -24.08 -9.45
C ILE A 138 -18.29 -24.32 -9.55
N PRO A 139 -18.94 -23.98 -10.67
CA PRO A 139 -20.34 -24.27 -10.89
C PRO A 139 -20.60 -25.79 -10.77
N GLY A 140 -21.44 -26.19 -9.82
CA GLY A 140 -21.89 -27.58 -9.61
C GLY A 140 -21.25 -28.33 -8.45
N ASP A 141 -20.17 -27.83 -7.84
CA ASP A 141 -19.35 -28.62 -6.88
C ASP A 141 -19.45 -28.14 -5.41
N GLY A 142 -20.35 -27.20 -5.09
CA GLY A 142 -20.41 -26.62 -3.74
C GLY A 142 -21.67 -25.88 -3.31
N TYR A 143 -22.57 -25.48 -4.22
CA TYR A 143 -23.88 -24.95 -3.83
C TYR A 143 -24.91 -26.08 -3.81
N LYS A 144 -25.34 -26.47 -2.61
CA LYS A 144 -26.67 -27.08 -2.44
C LYS A 144 -27.65 -25.92 -2.30
N TYR A 145 -28.48 -25.70 -3.32
CA TYR A 145 -29.64 -24.81 -3.24
C TYR A 145 -30.69 -25.42 -2.33
#